data_AF-A0A524FRV6-F1
#
_entry.id   AF-A0A524FRV6-F1
#
_cell.length_a   1.000
_cell.length_b   1.000
_cell.length_c   1.000
_cell.angle_alpha   90.00
_cell.angle_beta   90.00
_cell.angle_gamma   90.00
#
_symmetry.space_group_name_H-M   'P 1'
#
loop_
_entity.id
_entity.type
_entity.pdbx_description
1 polymer ?
#
loop_
_entity_poly.entity_id
_entity_poly.type
_entity_poly.pdbx_seq_one_letter_code
_entity_poly.pdbx_strand_id
1 'polypeptide(L)'
;MSRERSFSWEYLKNIADTLDSFRVRALIDAKEDILTTGIYSEDQYYSLVFKLFDEELLKYSLFEFLKSQKIVTLDTLKKYSQKNSIELKKVLSLVELLKFENVITIEEIYDTIENIGEDLAPHPILRDLNISSFKGDSSQIKSIYEPVEVIFDSKVCSGCGTCAGICPVNCLNVLNGFGQIDKDKCIRCGICYTVCPRSYFPVRLINMYQDNAENVKEYSEIGSFIEAYSARTKIKEIAEVCQDGGISSTCLYYLFDSQEIDYALGAKMSNTLWRPDPLILKSKEDIIQTAGTKYVNNPTLRILNEFNSSNHNVAVVGVPCMMQALLKSEIYNIGIPSLNNVKYRIGIFCMESFSYQSLMKICELLKVDIKNIKKMDINKGKFFVFTQNGEEYSIPIKEISHLAREDCEVCYDLTSESADISVGSIGSPSGWNTVILRTKKGKKLYESLLNKDLIESKPIEEVKPGLPMLQKIAATKKNSCKKHINEKKQKKLRTPLY
;
A
#
# COMPACT_ATOMS: atom_id res chain seq x y z
N MET A 1 27.92 9.72 -3.56
CA MET A 1 28.83 10.24 -4.60
C MET A 1 28.61 11.74 -4.72
N SER A 2 29.69 12.52 -4.85
CA SER A 2 29.71 13.99 -4.80
C SER A 2 28.92 14.67 -5.93
N ARG A 3 28.48 15.90 -5.63
CA ARG A 3 27.80 16.89 -6.49
C ARG A 3 28.46 17.04 -7.87
N GLU A 4 27.62 17.29 -8.87
CA GLU A 4 27.92 17.57 -10.29
C GLU A 4 28.58 16.42 -11.08
N ARG A 5 27.76 15.49 -11.57
CA ARG A 5 28.13 14.67 -12.73
C ARG A 5 27.02 14.71 -13.76
N SER A 6 27.15 15.61 -14.73
CA SER A 6 26.47 15.45 -16.02
C SER A 6 27.12 14.28 -16.77
N PHE A 7 26.34 13.28 -17.14
CA PHE A 7 26.83 12.14 -17.92
C PHE A 7 26.61 12.37 -19.42
N SER A 8 27.57 11.96 -20.25
CA SER A 8 27.40 12.06 -21.70
C SER A 8 26.33 11.10 -22.21
N TRP A 9 25.68 11.45 -23.31
CA TRP A 9 24.72 10.56 -23.98
C TRP A 9 25.36 9.23 -24.38
N GLU A 10 26.61 9.26 -24.84
CA GLU A 10 27.39 8.05 -25.17
C GLU A 10 27.54 7.11 -23.95
N TYR A 11 27.76 7.67 -22.77
CA TYR A 11 27.86 6.87 -21.54
C TYR A 11 26.52 6.24 -21.17
N LEU A 12 25.42 6.98 -21.26
CA LEU A 12 24.07 6.44 -21.02
C LEU A 12 23.71 5.36 -22.05
N LYS A 13 24.05 5.58 -23.32
CA LYS A 13 23.83 4.60 -24.38
C LYS A 13 24.58 3.30 -24.11
N ASN A 14 25.86 3.38 -23.72
CA ASN A 14 26.64 2.19 -23.34
C ASN A 14 25.98 1.42 -22.19
N ILE A 15 25.39 2.10 -21.21
CA ILE A 15 24.63 1.48 -20.11
C ILE A 15 23.39 0.74 -20.64
N ALA A 16 22.60 1.41 -21.48
CA ALA A 16 21.43 0.83 -22.12
C ALA A 16 21.77 -0.42 -22.94
N ASP A 17 22.84 -0.34 -23.74
CA ASP A 17 23.31 -1.43 -24.61
C ASP A 17 23.87 -2.61 -23.80
N THR A 18 24.55 -2.34 -22.68
CA THR A 18 25.12 -3.39 -21.81
C THR A 18 24.05 -4.26 -21.16
N LEU A 19 22.94 -3.66 -20.73
CA LEU A 19 21.88 -4.36 -19.99
C LEU A 19 20.77 -4.90 -20.92
N ASP A 20 20.65 -4.36 -22.14
CA ASP A 20 19.54 -4.59 -23.07
C ASP A 20 18.15 -4.38 -22.43
N SER A 21 18.06 -3.53 -21.39
CA SER A 21 16.80 -3.27 -20.69
C SER A 21 15.98 -2.20 -21.40
N PHE A 22 14.79 -2.59 -21.86
CA PHE A 22 13.83 -1.64 -22.47
C PHE A 22 13.47 -0.48 -21.53
N ARG A 23 13.37 -0.72 -20.21
CA ARG A 23 12.96 0.32 -19.26
C ARG A 23 14.04 1.37 -19.06
N VAL A 24 15.30 0.94 -18.99
CA VAL A 24 16.46 1.84 -18.85
C VAL A 24 16.60 2.67 -20.12
N ARG A 25 16.48 2.04 -21.31
CA ARG A 25 16.41 2.75 -22.59
C ARG A 25 15.28 3.77 -22.65
N ALA A 26 14.07 3.39 -22.27
CA ALA A 26 12.91 4.29 -22.26
C ALA A 26 13.13 5.55 -21.41
N LEU A 27 13.85 5.47 -20.30
CA LEU A 27 14.20 6.66 -19.50
C LEU A 27 15.30 7.49 -20.17
N ILE A 28 16.32 6.85 -20.75
CA ILE A 28 17.44 7.52 -21.42
C ILE A 28 16.96 8.29 -22.65
N ASP A 29 16.17 7.63 -23.50
CA ASP A 29 15.64 8.21 -24.74
C ASP A 29 14.68 9.38 -24.44
N ALA A 30 13.98 9.33 -23.31
CA ALA A 30 13.04 10.36 -22.87
C ALA A 30 13.65 11.42 -21.92
N LYS A 31 14.97 11.56 -21.85
CA LYS A 31 15.63 12.51 -20.94
C LYS A 31 15.01 13.91 -21.01
N GLU A 32 14.89 14.44 -22.23
CA GLU A 32 14.37 15.81 -22.44
C GLU A 32 12.91 15.94 -22.03
N ASP A 33 12.06 14.97 -22.38
CA ASP A 33 10.65 14.93 -21.99
C ASP A 33 10.49 14.92 -20.47
N ILE A 34 11.31 14.13 -19.77
CA ILE A 34 11.30 14.02 -18.31
C ILE A 34 11.71 15.36 -17.68
N LEU A 35 12.84 15.94 -18.09
CA LEU A 35 13.36 17.17 -17.49
C LEU A 35 12.46 18.38 -17.77
N THR A 36 11.84 18.43 -18.94
CA THR A 36 10.91 19.52 -19.32
C THR A 36 9.67 19.55 -18.42
N THR A 37 9.29 18.44 -17.79
CA THR A 37 8.17 18.44 -16.83
C THR A 37 8.44 19.23 -15.55
N GLY A 38 9.72 19.41 -15.18
CA GLY A 38 10.11 20.00 -13.89
C GLY A 38 9.82 19.13 -12.66
N ILE A 39 9.32 17.89 -12.83
CA ILE A 39 9.02 16.97 -11.71
C ILE A 39 10.30 16.43 -11.06
N TYR A 40 11.36 16.26 -11.85
CA TYR A 40 12.66 15.77 -11.43
C TYR A 40 13.75 16.75 -11.84
N SER A 41 14.69 17.04 -10.93
CA SER A 41 15.93 17.71 -11.31
C SER A 41 16.82 16.79 -12.15
N GLU A 42 17.83 17.33 -12.82
CA GLU A 42 18.75 16.51 -13.62
C GLU A 42 19.48 15.46 -12.76
N ASP A 43 19.92 15.81 -11.55
CA ASP A 43 20.53 14.89 -10.61
C ASP A 43 19.57 13.75 -10.18
N GLN A 44 18.29 14.07 -10.01
CA GLN A 44 17.27 13.08 -9.67
C GLN A 44 16.96 12.15 -10.83
N TYR A 45 16.91 12.68 -12.05
CA TYR A 45 16.79 11.89 -13.27
C TYR A 45 17.94 10.88 -13.37
N TYR A 46 19.20 11.31 -13.22
CA TYR A 46 20.34 10.39 -13.24
C TYR A 46 20.25 9.36 -12.11
N SER A 47 19.90 9.78 -10.90
CA SER A 47 19.72 8.87 -9.76
C SER A 47 18.67 7.80 -10.05
N LEU A 48 17.55 8.17 -10.69
CA LEU A 48 16.50 7.24 -11.11
C LEU A 48 17.02 6.25 -12.17
N VAL A 49 17.71 6.72 -13.20
CA VAL A 49 18.25 5.87 -14.28
C VAL A 49 19.25 4.86 -13.72
N PHE A 50 20.23 5.31 -12.93
CA PHE A 50 21.24 4.42 -12.35
C PHE A 50 20.64 3.44 -11.36
N LYS A 51 19.70 3.89 -10.52
CA LYS A 51 19.02 2.99 -9.59
C LYS A 51 18.26 1.90 -10.34
N LEU A 52 17.56 2.24 -11.42
CA LEU A 52 16.86 1.25 -12.22
C LEU A 52 17.83 0.27 -12.90
N PHE A 53 18.97 0.75 -13.40
CA PHE A 53 20.03 -0.09 -13.96
C PHE A 53 20.57 -1.08 -12.90
N ASP A 54 20.91 -0.60 -11.70
CA ASP A 54 21.40 -1.44 -10.61
C ASP A 54 20.39 -2.51 -10.19
N GLU A 55 19.10 -2.17 -10.14
CA GLU A 55 18.03 -3.11 -9.78
C GLU A 55 17.83 -4.22 -10.83
N GLU A 56 17.90 -3.88 -12.13
CA GLU A 56 17.82 -4.87 -13.20
C GLU A 56 19.09 -5.75 -13.25
N LEU A 57 20.28 -5.15 -13.11
CA LEU A 57 21.54 -5.89 -13.04
C LEU A 57 21.56 -6.87 -11.87
N LEU A 58 21.06 -6.44 -10.71
CA LEU A 58 20.96 -7.28 -9.53
C LEU A 58 20.02 -8.48 -9.77
N LYS A 59 18.87 -8.25 -10.43
CA LYS A 59 17.93 -9.32 -10.80
C LYS A 59 18.59 -10.35 -11.73
N TYR A 60 19.33 -9.89 -12.74
CA TYR A 60 20.02 -10.76 -13.69
C TYR A 60 21.16 -11.54 -13.05
N SER A 61 21.99 -10.88 -12.24
CA SER A 61 23.05 -11.52 -11.45
C SER A 61 22.47 -12.60 -10.53
N LEU A 62 21.33 -12.34 -9.89
CA LEU A 62 20.64 -13.33 -9.08
C LEU A 62 20.19 -14.51 -9.93
N PHE A 63 19.52 -14.28 -11.06
CA PHE A 63 19.06 -15.35 -11.94
C PHE A 63 20.20 -16.28 -12.38
N GLU A 64 21.32 -15.71 -12.85
CA GLU A 64 22.48 -16.50 -13.28
C GLU A 64 23.10 -17.28 -12.11
N PHE A 65 23.18 -16.65 -10.93
CA PHE A 65 23.64 -17.33 -9.73
C PHE A 65 22.76 -18.54 -9.39
N LEU A 66 21.43 -18.39 -9.43
CA LEU A 66 20.49 -19.48 -9.11
C LEU A 66 20.59 -20.60 -10.15
N LYS A 67 20.67 -20.25 -11.43
CA LYS A 67 20.81 -21.18 -12.55
C LYS A 67 22.13 -21.98 -12.47
N SER A 68 23.19 -21.39 -11.92
CA SER A 68 24.48 -22.07 -11.75
C SER A 68 24.50 -23.07 -10.58
N GLN A 69 23.49 -23.10 -9.71
CA GLN A 69 23.44 -24.03 -8.58
C GLN A 69 22.79 -25.35 -8.98
N LYS A 70 23.27 -26.46 -8.40
CA LYS A 70 22.64 -27.78 -8.57
C LYS A 70 21.29 -27.88 -7.84
N ILE A 71 21.20 -27.28 -6.66
CA ILE A 71 20.00 -27.24 -5.81
C ILE A 71 19.90 -25.83 -5.24
N VAL A 72 18.73 -25.22 -5.36
CA VAL A 72 18.49 -23.86 -4.88
C VAL A 72 17.51 -23.91 -3.73
N THR A 73 18.03 -23.65 -2.53
CA THR A 73 17.28 -23.63 -1.27
C THR A 73 17.26 -22.25 -0.63
N LEU A 74 16.56 -22.09 0.50
CA LEU A 74 16.62 -20.88 1.30
C LEU A 74 18.05 -20.59 1.79
N ASP A 75 18.85 -21.62 2.09
CA ASP A 75 20.27 -21.48 2.44
C ASP A 75 21.10 -20.93 1.26
N THR A 76 20.82 -21.39 0.05
CA THR A 76 21.41 -20.83 -1.18
C THR A 76 21.14 -19.33 -1.31
N LEU A 77 19.90 -18.90 -1.03
CA LEU A 77 19.53 -17.47 -1.05
C LEU A 77 20.21 -16.67 0.08
N LYS A 78 20.34 -17.25 1.28
CA LYS A 78 21.09 -16.64 2.41
C LYS A 78 22.55 -16.42 2.05
N LYS A 79 23.20 -17.39 1.40
CA LYS A 79 24.57 -17.26 0.90
C LYS A 79 24.71 -16.14 -0.13
N TYR A 80 23.78 -16.04 -1.08
CA TYR A 80 23.77 -14.93 -2.05
C TYR A 80 23.61 -13.58 -1.35
N SER A 81 22.67 -13.49 -0.41
CA SER A 81 22.43 -12.30 0.42
C SER A 81 23.70 -11.84 1.14
N GLN A 82 24.37 -12.75 1.84
CA GLN A 82 25.62 -12.46 2.56
C GLN A 82 26.75 -12.05 1.62
N LYS A 83 26.98 -12.82 0.53
CA LYS A 83 28.06 -12.57 -0.44
C LYS A 83 27.96 -11.18 -1.08
N ASN A 84 26.74 -10.73 -1.37
CA ASN A 84 26.51 -9.46 -2.06
C ASN A 84 26.17 -8.31 -1.11
N SER A 85 26.15 -8.54 0.21
CA SER A 85 25.72 -7.55 1.22
C SER A 85 24.32 -6.99 0.96
N ILE A 86 23.38 -7.87 0.61
CA ILE A 86 21.99 -7.53 0.29
C ILE A 86 21.08 -8.18 1.31
N GLU A 87 20.07 -7.47 1.80
CA GLU A 87 19.10 -8.07 2.72
C GLU A 87 18.39 -9.28 2.11
N LEU A 88 18.22 -10.35 2.90
CA LEU A 88 17.55 -11.57 2.45
C LEU A 88 16.14 -11.29 1.89
N LYS A 89 15.40 -10.36 2.51
CA LYS A 89 14.06 -9.97 2.07
C LYS A 89 14.07 -9.39 0.65
N LYS A 90 15.09 -8.60 0.30
CA LYS A 90 15.29 -8.09 -1.06
C LYS A 90 15.58 -9.23 -2.04
N VAL A 91 16.45 -10.18 -1.69
CA VAL A 91 16.72 -11.37 -2.52
C VAL A 91 15.43 -12.17 -2.79
N LEU A 92 14.63 -12.41 -1.75
CA LEU A 92 13.35 -13.10 -1.88
C LEU A 92 12.38 -12.34 -2.79
N SER A 93 12.35 -11.00 -2.72
CA SER A 93 11.52 -10.16 -3.62
C SER A 93 11.88 -10.27 -5.10
N LEU A 94 13.17 -10.46 -5.39
CA LEU A 94 13.64 -10.64 -6.76
C LEU A 94 13.36 -12.06 -7.25
N VAL A 95 13.50 -13.07 -6.39
CA VAL A 95 13.07 -14.45 -6.70
C VAL A 95 11.58 -14.51 -7.06
N GLU A 96 10.74 -13.88 -6.25
CA GLU A 96 9.30 -13.76 -6.50
C GLU A 96 8.99 -13.03 -7.82
N LEU A 97 9.77 -12.00 -8.16
CA LEU A 97 9.67 -11.31 -9.45
C LEU A 97 10.10 -12.19 -10.63
N LEU A 98 11.16 -12.99 -10.50
CA LEU A 98 11.58 -13.95 -11.53
C LEU A 98 10.52 -15.04 -11.77
N LYS A 99 9.84 -15.50 -10.71
CA LYS A 99 8.68 -16.40 -10.84
C LYS A 99 7.54 -15.73 -11.60
N PHE A 100 7.24 -14.48 -11.27
CA PHE A 100 6.22 -13.68 -11.97
C PHE A 100 6.54 -13.51 -13.47
N GLU A 101 7.82 -13.33 -13.80
CA GLU A 101 8.32 -13.25 -15.17
C GLU A 101 8.34 -14.62 -15.89
N ASN A 102 7.89 -15.69 -15.23
CA ASN A 102 7.82 -17.06 -15.74
C ASN A 102 9.17 -17.66 -16.14
N VAL A 103 10.27 -17.17 -15.56
CA VAL A 103 11.63 -17.66 -15.86
C VAL A 103 12.13 -18.69 -14.85
N ILE A 104 11.46 -18.82 -13.70
CA ILE A 104 11.71 -19.86 -12.69
C ILE A 104 10.38 -20.39 -12.12
N THR A 105 10.44 -21.55 -11.48
CA THR A 105 9.37 -22.10 -10.63
C THR A 105 9.86 -22.14 -9.19
N ILE A 106 8.98 -21.85 -8.22
CA ILE A 106 9.26 -21.96 -6.79
C ILE A 106 8.30 -22.98 -6.19
N GLU A 107 8.85 -24.02 -5.59
CA GLU A 107 8.15 -24.96 -4.71
C GLU A 107 8.53 -24.65 -3.26
N GLU A 108 7.56 -24.63 -2.36
CA GLU A 108 7.79 -24.25 -0.95
C GLU A 108 7.66 -25.48 -0.05
N ILE A 109 8.55 -25.60 0.92
CA ILE A 109 8.61 -26.74 1.83
C ILE A 109 8.29 -26.27 3.24
N TYR A 110 7.34 -26.96 3.86
CA TYR A 110 6.77 -26.58 5.14
C TYR A 110 6.89 -27.72 6.15
N ASP A 111 7.21 -27.37 7.39
CA ASP A 111 7.05 -28.27 8.54
C ASP A 111 5.72 -27.99 9.22
N THR A 112 5.17 -28.97 9.94
CA THR A 112 4.04 -28.76 10.86
C THR A 112 4.59 -28.77 12.27
N ILE A 113 4.39 -27.70 13.04
CA ILE A 113 4.70 -27.72 14.47
C ILE A 113 3.46 -28.17 15.24
N GLU A 114 3.60 -29.27 16.00
CA GLU A 114 2.63 -29.68 17.01
C GLU A 114 2.95 -28.95 18.34
N ASN A 115 2.05 -28.03 18.72
CA ASN A 115 1.84 -27.34 20.00
C ASN A 115 3.03 -27.03 20.95
N ILE A 116 3.15 -25.74 21.30
CA ILE A 116 3.75 -25.25 22.56
C ILE A 116 2.69 -24.43 23.35
N GLY A 117 1.48 -24.98 23.52
CA GLY A 117 0.38 -24.36 24.29
C GLY A 117 -1.00 -24.93 23.93
N GLU A 118 -1.92 -25.00 24.91
CA GLU A 118 -3.18 -25.76 24.82
C GLU A 118 -4.28 -25.17 23.90
N ASP A 119 -4.11 -23.99 23.29
CA ASP A 119 -5.21 -23.30 22.59
C ASP A 119 -4.94 -22.87 21.13
N LEU A 120 -3.86 -23.33 20.49
CA LEU A 120 -3.58 -23.03 19.08
C LEU A 120 -3.62 -24.29 18.22
N ALA A 121 -4.17 -24.19 17.02
CA ALA A 121 -4.15 -25.31 16.07
C ALA A 121 -2.70 -25.54 15.57
N PRO A 122 -2.35 -26.74 15.08
CA PRO A 122 -1.06 -26.96 14.43
C PRO A 122 -0.94 -26.05 13.22
N HIS A 123 0.13 -25.25 13.14
CA HIS A 123 0.34 -24.32 12.03
C HIS A 123 1.64 -24.66 11.30
N PRO A 124 1.67 -24.57 9.96
CA PRO A 124 2.87 -24.95 9.24
C PRO A 124 3.87 -23.78 9.22
N ILE A 125 5.16 -24.07 9.13
CA ILE A 125 6.24 -23.06 9.10
C ILE A 125 7.06 -23.28 7.84
N LEU A 126 7.36 -22.19 7.11
CA LEU A 126 8.23 -22.28 5.93
C LEU A 126 9.62 -22.72 6.39
N ARG A 127 9.96 -23.98 6.15
CA ARG A 127 11.29 -24.51 6.46
C ARG A 127 12.26 -24.15 5.36
N ASP A 128 11.84 -24.32 4.12
CA ASP A 128 12.70 -24.20 2.95
C ASP A 128 11.90 -23.91 1.68
N LEU A 129 12.61 -23.72 0.57
CA LEU A 129 12.05 -23.62 -0.77
C LEU A 129 12.95 -24.35 -1.76
N ASN A 130 12.41 -24.70 -2.91
CA ASN A 130 13.13 -25.29 -4.02
C ASN A 130 12.85 -24.46 -5.29
N ILE A 131 13.90 -23.92 -5.89
CA ILE A 131 13.79 -23.17 -7.16
C ILE A 131 14.28 -24.03 -8.31
N SER A 132 13.48 -24.10 -9.37
CA SER A 132 13.76 -24.94 -10.54
C SER A 132 13.26 -24.28 -11.83
N SER A 133 13.36 -25.01 -12.95
CA SER A 133 12.75 -24.65 -14.23
C SER A 133 13.26 -23.33 -14.84
N PHE A 134 14.58 -23.12 -14.81
CA PHE A 134 15.23 -21.94 -15.40
C PHE A 134 15.02 -21.90 -16.92
N LYS A 135 14.26 -20.92 -17.41
CA LYS A 135 13.99 -20.74 -18.85
C LYS A 135 14.83 -19.60 -19.42
N GLY A 136 15.48 -19.87 -20.54
CA GLY A 136 16.30 -18.88 -21.24
C GLY A 136 17.58 -18.49 -20.50
N ASP A 137 18.19 -17.41 -20.96
CA ASP A 137 19.34 -16.75 -20.33
C ASP A 137 18.91 -15.39 -19.76
N SER A 138 19.74 -14.77 -18.92
CA SER A 138 19.46 -13.42 -18.37
C SER A 138 19.07 -12.39 -19.43
N SER A 139 19.67 -12.44 -20.62
CA SER A 139 19.34 -11.58 -21.77
C SER A 139 17.92 -11.76 -22.32
N GLN A 140 17.26 -12.87 -21.99
CA GLN A 140 15.89 -13.16 -22.41
C GLN A 140 14.85 -12.81 -21.34
N ILE A 141 15.29 -12.36 -20.15
CA ILE A 141 14.41 -11.84 -19.09
C ILE A 141 13.87 -10.48 -19.53
N LYS A 142 12.83 -10.53 -20.37
CA LYS A 142 12.08 -9.35 -20.77
C LYS A 142 11.14 -8.97 -19.64
N SER A 143 11.51 -7.88 -18.96
CA SER A 143 10.70 -7.23 -17.94
C SER A 143 9.26 -7.02 -18.42
N ILE A 144 8.30 -7.75 -17.85
CA ILE A 144 6.86 -7.73 -18.22
C ILE A 144 6.17 -6.53 -17.54
N TYR A 145 6.61 -5.32 -17.85
CA TYR A 145 5.93 -4.12 -17.37
C TYR A 145 5.02 -3.60 -18.48
N GLU A 146 3.81 -4.16 -18.53
CA GLU A 146 2.73 -3.54 -19.30
C GLU A 146 2.49 -2.10 -18.81
N PRO A 147 2.08 -1.16 -19.67
CA PRO A 147 1.62 0.14 -19.20
C PRO A 147 0.49 -0.05 -18.19
N VAL A 148 0.46 0.73 -17.11
CA VAL A 148 -0.57 0.62 -16.05
C VAL A 148 -2.01 0.79 -16.57
N GLU A 149 -2.17 1.31 -17.79
CA GLU A 149 -3.43 1.32 -18.55
C GLU A 149 -4.17 -0.02 -18.49
N VAL A 150 -3.45 -1.13 -18.58
CA VAL A 150 -4.06 -2.47 -18.53
C VAL A 150 -4.79 -2.76 -17.20
N ILE A 151 -4.40 -2.08 -16.12
CA ILE A 151 -5.05 -2.12 -14.81
C ILE A 151 -6.31 -1.24 -14.82
N PHE A 152 -6.28 -0.12 -15.54
CA PHE A 152 -7.41 0.79 -15.68
C PHE A 152 -8.52 0.12 -16.51
N ASP A 153 -8.17 -0.44 -17.67
CA ASP A 153 -9.11 -1.06 -18.61
C ASP A 153 -9.78 -2.31 -18.03
N SER A 154 -9.08 -3.02 -17.14
CA SER A 154 -9.60 -4.22 -16.48
C SER A 154 -10.49 -3.95 -15.26
N LYS A 155 -10.71 -2.66 -14.92
CA LYS A 155 -11.54 -2.24 -13.78
C LYS A 155 -11.08 -2.81 -12.43
N VAL A 156 -9.78 -3.06 -12.28
CA VAL A 156 -9.19 -3.51 -11.00
C VAL A 156 -8.37 -2.40 -10.32
N CYS A 157 -8.33 -1.21 -10.92
CA CYS A 157 -7.64 -0.05 -10.37
C CYS A 157 -8.25 0.39 -9.03
N SER A 158 -7.44 0.40 -7.97
CA SER A 158 -7.87 0.82 -6.63
C SER A 158 -8.04 2.34 -6.48
N GLY A 159 -7.57 3.12 -7.45
CA GLY A 159 -7.62 4.59 -7.38
C GLY A 159 -6.77 5.18 -6.26
N CYS A 160 -5.65 4.55 -5.87
CA CYS A 160 -4.80 5.04 -4.79
C CYS A 160 -3.98 6.30 -5.15
N GLY A 161 -3.65 6.48 -6.44
CA GLY A 161 -2.95 7.65 -6.96
C GLY A 161 -1.44 7.49 -7.13
N THR A 162 -0.80 6.43 -6.62
CA THR A 162 0.68 6.31 -6.64
C THR A 162 1.27 6.45 -8.03
N CYS A 163 0.65 5.85 -9.04
CA CYS A 163 1.11 5.90 -10.42
C CYS A 163 1.16 7.32 -11.00
N ALA A 164 0.19 8.18 -10.65
CA ALA A 164 0.17 9.58 -11.03
C ALA A 164 1.23 10.38 -10.26
N GLY A 165 1.36 10.13 -8.95
CA GLY A 165 2.29 10.85 -8.08
C GLY A 165 3.78 10.56 -8.32
N ILE A 166 4.13 9.64 -9.22
CA ILE A 166 5.53 9.28 -9.52
C ILE A 166 5.87 9.30 -11.02
N CYS A 167 4.92 9.69 -11.88
CA CYS A 167 5.12 9.62 -13.31
C CYS A 167 6.14 10.69 -13.76
N PRO A 168 7.27 10.31 -14.39
CA PRO A 168 8.31 11.27 -14.77
C PRO A 168 7.94 12.18 -15.94
N VAL A 169 6.91 11.82 -16.70
CA VAL A 169 6.40 12.58 -17.85
C VAL A 169 4.99 13.11 -17.60
N ASN A 170 4.52 13.06 -16.34
CA ASN A 170 3.21 13.55 -15.91
C ASN A 170 2.02 13.14 -16.80
N CYS A 171 2.03 11.91 -17.33
CA CYS A 171 1.02 11.44 -18.27
C CYS A 171 -0.15 10.71 -17.61
N LEU A 172 -0.17 10.62 -16.28
CA LEU A 172 -1.14 9.83 -15.52
C LEU A 172 -1.97 10.71 -14.59
N ASN A 173 -3.27 10.47 -14.55
CA ASN A 173 -4.16 11.11 -13.58
C ASN A 173 -5.08 10.06 -12.93
N VAL A 174 -5.55 10.34 -11.72
CA VAL A 174 -6.56 9.53 -11.04
C VAL A 174 -7.65 10.46 -10.53
N LEU A 175 -8.84 10.35 -11.11
CA LEU A 175 -10.01 11.17 -10.79
C LEU A 175 -11.16 10.27 -10.37
N ASN A 176 -11.77 10.57 -9.22
CA ASN A 176 -12.90 9.81 -8.67
C ASN A 176 -12.67 8.28 -8.60
N GLY A 177 -11.42 7.87 -8.36
CA GLY A 177 -11.03 6.46 -8.28
C GLY A 177 -10.63 5.80 -9.60
N PHE A 178 -10.77 6.47 -10.73
CA PHE A 178 -10.45 5.94 -12.05
C PHE A 178 -9.15 6.55 -12.58
N GLY A 179 -8.28 5.68 -13.08
CA GLY A 179 -7.03 6.09 -13.72
C GLY A 179 -7.25 6.49 -15.18
N GLN A 180 -6.52 7.50 -15.62
CA GLN A 180 -6.45 7.95 -17.01
C GLN A 180 -4.99 8.09 -17.42
N ILE A 181 -4.70 7.77 -18.68
CA ILE A 181 -3.36 7.88 -19.25
C ILE A 181 -3.40 8.70 -20.55
N ASP A 182 -2.49 9.67 -20.65
CA ASP A 182 -2.13 10.33 -21.91
C ASP A 182 -1.11 9.44 -22.63
N LYS A 183 -1.57 8.78 -23.70
CA LYS A 183 -0.75 7.81 -24.45
C LYS A 183 0.35 8.47 -25.24
N ASP A 184 0.15 9.71 -25.68
CA ASP A 184 1.09 10.42 -26.53
C ASP A 184 2.30 10.90 -25.71
N LYS A 185 2.09 11.16 -24.41
CA LYS A 185 3.18 11.47 -23.46
C LYS A 185 3.81 10.25 -22.81
N CYS A 186 3.18 9.08 -22.88
CA CYS A 186 3.64 7.91 -22.15
C CYS A 186 4.89 7.29 -22.79
N ILE A 187 6.01 7.37 -22.08
CA ILE A 187 7.31 6.81 -22.50
C ILE A 187 7.45 5.30 -22.23
N ARG A 188 6.41 4.65 -21.68
CA ARG A 188 6.37 3.20 -21.40
C ARG A 188 7.50 2.68 -20.48
N CYS A 189 8.01 3.50 -19.57
CA CYS A 189 9.09 3.11 -18.65
C CYS A 189 8.72 2.03 -17.60
N GLY A 190 7.42 1.75 -17.40
CA GLY A 190 6.92 0.70 -16.51
C GLY A 190 6.98 1.00 -15.01
N ILE A 191 7.52 2.15 -14.60
CA ILE A 191 7.61 2.60 -13.19
C ILE A 191 6.25 2.52 -12.48
N CYS A 192 5.19 3.03 -13.14
CA CYS A 192 3.83 3.02 -12.61
C CYS A 192 3.27 1.60 -12.37
N TYR A 193 3.64 0.63 -13.22
CA TYR A 193 3.25 -0.76 -13.06
C TYR A 193 4.01 -1.41 -11.89
N THR A 194 5.32 -1.14 -11.77
CA THR A 194 6.14 -1.66 -10.67
C THR A 194 5.58 -1.29 -9.30
N VAL A 195 5.05 -0.07 -9.11
CA VAL A 195 4.50 0.36 -7.81
C VAL A 195 3.02 -0.01 -7.60
N CYS A 196 2.31 -0.38 -8.67
CA CYS A 196 0.87 -0.61 -8.59
C CYS A 196 0.56 -1.88 -7.76
N PRO A 197 -0.24 -1.80 -6.69
CA PRO A 197 -0.60 -2.96 -5.85
C PRO A 197 -1.61 -3.91 -6.53
N ARG A 198 -2.10 -3.55 -7.72
CA ARG A 198 -3.05 -4.34 -8.52
C ARG A 198 -2.40 -4.98 -9.75
N SER A 199 -1.09 -4.81 -9.91
CA SER A 199 -0.29 -5.58 -10.86
C SER A 199 0.15 -6.90 -10.19
N TYR A 200 1.44 -7.19 -10.17
CA TYR A 200 2.02 -8.15 -9.23
C TYR A 200 2.04 -7.56 -7.82
N PHE A 201 1.71 -8.34 -6.80
CA PHE A 201 1.89 -7.89 -5.41
C PHE A 201 2.27 -9.09 -4.55
N PRO A 202 3.51 -9.15 -4.02
CA PRO A 202 4.00 -10.34 -3.33
C PRO A 202 3.41 -10.43 -1.92
N VAL A 203 2.15 -10.87 -1.78
CA VAL A 203 1.41 -10.85 -0.50
C VAL A 203 2.17 -11.54 0.62
N ARG A 204 2.85 -12.64 0.31
CA ARG A 204 3.65 -13.40 1.28
C ARG A 204 4.88 -12.63 1.79
N LEU A 205 5.56 -11.89 0.93
CA LEU A 205 6.78 -11.15 1.33
C LEU A 205 6.47 -9.97 2.22
N ILE A 206 5.31 -9.34 2.04
CA ILE A 206 4.83 -8.25 2.88
C ILE A 206 4.84 -8.63 4.36
N ASN A 207 4.43 -9.86 4.67
CA ASN A 207 4.41 -10.37 6.04
C ASN A 207 5.82 -10.44 6.61
N MET A 208 6.80 -10.86 5.80
CA MET A 208 8.22 -10.89 6.17
C MET A 208 8.79 -9.49 6.47
N TYR A 209 8.21 -8.42 5.90
CA TYR A 209 8.59 -7.03 6.17
C TYR A 209 7.94 -6.44 7.44
N GLN A 210 6.96 -7.10 8.06
CA GLN A 210 6.23 -6.62 9.26
C GLN A 210 6.88 -7.10 10.58
N ASP A 211 8.21 -7.14 10.67
CA ASP A 211 9.01 -7.47 11.88
C ASP A 211 8.39 -8.54 12.83
N ASN A 212 8.44 -9.81 12.43
CA ASN A 212 8.35 -11.05 13.26
C ASN A 212 8.14 -12.32 12.40
N ALA A 213 8.11 -12.22 11.08
CA ALA A 213 7.79 -13.34 10.19
C ALA A 213 9.01 -14.06 9.61
N GLU A 214 10.00 -14.39 10.44
CA GLU A 214 10.94 -15.47 10.08
C GLU A 214 10.23 -16.85 10.12
N ASN A 215 9.07 -16.96 10.79
CA ASN A 215 8.52 -18.25 11.22
C ASN A 215 7.00 -18.48 10.96
N VAL A 216 6.30 -17.72 10.11
CA VAL A 216 4.82 -17.84 10.03
C VAL A 216 4.34 -18.14 8.62
N LYS A 217 3.75 -19.33 8.38
CA LYS A 217 2.97 -19.60 7.16
C LYS A 217 1.56 -19.03 7.24
N GLU A 218 0.99 -18.88 8.43
CA GLU A 218 -0.40 -18.43 8.54
C GLU A 218 -0.50 -16.92 8.40
N TYR A 219 -0.86 -16.50 7.18
CA TYR A 219 -1.36 -15.16 6.95
C TYR A 219 -2.70 -15.05 7.66
N SER A 220 -2.67 -14.58 8.91
CA SER A 220 -3.87 -14.38 9.68
C SER A 220 -4.88 -13.56 8.86
N GLU A 221 -6.16 -13.73 9.15
CA GLU A 221 -7.21 -12.97 8.46
C GLU A 221 -7.01 -11.44 8.60
N ILE A 222 -6.19 -10.99 9.55
CA ILE A 222 -5.90 -9.57 9.81
C ILE A 222 -4.43 -9.19 9.54
N GLY A 223 -3.67 -10.09 8.91
CA GLY A 223 -2.25 -9.94 8.59
C GLY A 223 -1.32 -10.25 9.77
N SER A 224 -0.01 -10.12 9.55
CA SER A 224 0.97 -10.23 10.64
C SER A 224 0.97 -8.94 11.48
N PHE A 225 1.23 -9.11 12.78
CA PHE A 225 1.34 -8.00 13.72
C PHE A 225 2.12 -8.44 14.96
N ILE A 226 2.58 -7.45 15.72
CA ILE A 226 3.31 -7.63 16.98
C ILE A 226 2.31 -7.69 18.13
N GLU A 227 1.47 -6.64 18.25
CA GLU A 227 0.51 -6.44 19.35
C GLU A 227 -0.75 -5.73 18.82
N ALA A 228 -1.85 -5.84 19.56
CA ALA A 228 -3.09 -5.16 19.26
C ALA A 228 -3.77 -4.60 20.53
N TYR A 229 -4.41 -3.44 20.38
CA TYR A 229 -5.00 -2.68 21.48
C TYR A 229 -6.36 -2.11 21.08
N SER A 230 -7.17 -1.74 22.07
CA SER A 230 -8.25 -0.78 21.90
C SER A 230 -7.81 0.55 22.51
N ALA A 231 -7.88 1.65 21.75
CA ALA A 231 -7.43 2.96 22.21
C ALA A 231 -8.30 4.12 21.74
N ARG A 232 -8.24 5.21 22.49
CA ARG A 232 -8.81 6.50 22.10
C ARG A 232 -7.90 7.66 22.49
N THR A 233 -8.03 8.77 21.78
CA THR A 233 -7.30 10.00 22.05
C THR A 233 -7.71 10.64 23.37
N LYS A 234 -6.75 11.26 24.05
CA LYS A 234 -6.97 12.19 25.16
C LYS A 234 -6.90 13.66 24.71
N ILE A 235 -6.56 13.92 23.44
CA ILE A 235 -6.47 15.26 22.88
C ILE A 235 -7.87 15.76 22.55
N LYS A 236 -8.32 16.81 23.25
CA LYS A 236 -9.70 17.29 23.22
C LYS A 236 -10.15 17.68 21.82
N GLU A 237 -9.34 18.44 21.11
CA GLU A 237 -9.63 18.95 19.76
C GLU A 237 -9.80 17.81 18.75
N ILE A 238 -9.08 16.69 18.94
CA ILE A 238 -9.22 15.49 18.11
C ILE A 238 -10.47 14.71 18.52
N ALA A 239 -10.71 14.54 19.82
CA ALA A 239 -11.86 13.82 20.36
C ALA A 239 -13.20 14.41 19.92
N GLU A 240 -13.27 15.73 19.73
CA GLU A 240 -14.48 16.44 19.31
C GLU A 240 -14.89 16.15 17.85
N VAL A 241 -13.92 15.79 16.99
CA VAL A 241 -14.13 15.69 15.54
C VAL A 241 -13.86 14.30 14.96
N CYS A 242 -13.21 13.41 15.69
CA CYS A 242 -12.82 12.11 15.17
C CYS A 242 -14.02 11.21 14.86
N GLN A 243 -13.84 10.31 13.88
CA GLN A 243 -14.87 9.33 13.53
C GLN A 243 -15.16 8.37 14.70
N ASP A 244 -14.08 7.86 15.30
CA ASP A 244 -14.07 6.83 16.33
C ASP A 244 -13.18 7.26 17.51
N GLY A 245 -12.03 6.60 17.72
CA GLY A 245 -11.09 6.91 18.81
C GLY A 245 -9.98 7.92 18.47
N GLY A 246 -9.89 8.41 17.23
CA GLY A 246 -8.95 9.50 16.87
C GLY A 246 -7.46 9.12 16.87
N ILE A 247 -7.12 7.83 16.80
CA ILE A 247 -5.74 7.35 16.94
C ILE A 247 -4.85 7.75 15.75
N SER A 248 -5.36 7.68 14.50
CA SER A 248 -4.58 8.11 13.33
C SER A 248 -4.19 9.59 13.39
N SER A 249 -5.14 10.45 13.81
CA SER A 249 -4.90 11.87 14.07
C SER A 249 -3.92 12.09 15.23
N THR A 250 -4.02 11.30 16.30
CA THR A 250 -3.11 11.41 17.45
C THR A 250 -1.67 10.99 17.09
N CYS A 251 -1.51 9.99 16.21
CA CYS A 251 -0.20 9.64 15.64
C CYS A 251 0.42 10.83 14.90
N LEU A 252 -0.35 11.48 14.01
CA LEU A 252 0.15 12.66 13.29
C LEU A 252 0.46 13.82 14.24
N TYR A 253 -0.39 14.04 15.24
CA TYR A 253 -0.18 15.08 16.24
C TYR A 253 1.18 14.91 16.92
N TYR A 254 1.46 13.70 17.42
CA TYR A 254 2.74 13.40 18.05
C TYR A 254 3.91 13.57 17.08
N LEU A 255 3.82 13.03 15.86
CA LEU A 255 4.92 13.09 14.88
C LEU A 255 5.28 14.53 14.48
N PHE A 256 4.29 15.44 14.38
CA PHE A 256 4.56 16.86 14.18
C PHE A 256 5.14 17.51 15.42
N ASP A 257 4.58 17.23 16.61
CA ASP A 257 5.02 17.82 17.88
C ASP A 257 6.46 17.40 18.25
N SER A 258 6.85 16.16 17.93
CA SER A 258 8.20 15.63 18.09
C SER A 258 9.14 15.96 16.92
N GLN A 259 8.67 16.64 15.88
CA GLN A 259 9.42 16.99 14.66
C GLN A 259 10.01 15.77 13.93
N GLU A 260 9.34 14.62 14.00
CA GLU A 260 9.74 13.40 13.28
C GLU A 260 9.29 13.40 11.82
N ILE A 261 8.33 14.26 11.48
CA ILE A 261 7.87 14.48 10.11
C ILE A 261 7.80 15.97 9.80
N ASP A 262 8.04 16.31 8.53
CA ASP A 262 7.85 17.65 7.98
C ASP A 262 6.42 17.83 7.44
N TYR A 263 5.87 16.74 6.87
CA TYR A 263 4.56 16.74 6.23
C TYR A 263 3.81 15.45 6.49
N ALA A 264 2.48 15.52 6.36
CA ALA A 264 1.65 14.33 6.26
C ALA A 264 0.71 14.40 5.07
N LEU A 265 0.37 13.25 4.50
CA LEU A 265 -0.68 13.11 3.51
C LEU A 265 -1.96 12.56 4.15
N GLY A 266 -3.07 13.22 3.88
CA GLY A 266 -4.40 12.83 4.33
C GLY A 266 -5.49 13.19 3.33
N ALA A 267 -6.73 13.18 3.79
CA ALA A 267 -7.90 13.50 2.98
C ALA A 267 -8.72 14.59 3.69
N LYS A 268 -9.01 15.68 2.99
CA LYS A 268 -9.93 16.73 3.45
C LYS A 268 -11.23 16.69 2.67
N MET A 269 -12.24 17.38 3.18
CA MET A 269 -13.43 17.68 2.38
C MET A 269 -13.06 18.65 1.24
N SER A 270 -13.47 18.36 0.02
CA SER A 270 -13.37 19.30 -1.11
C SER A 270 -14.47 20.38 -1.03
N ASN A 271 -14.48 21.29 -1.99
CA ASN A 271 -15.60 22.24 -2.16
C ASN A 271 -16.92 21.53 -2.53
N THR A 272 -16.84 20.29 -3.00
CA THR A 272 -18.01 19.43 -3.20
C THR A 272 -18.23 18.60 -1.92
N LEU A 273 -19.39 18.79 -1.29
CA LEU A 273 -19.74 18.14 -0.02
C LEU A 273 -19.62 16.61 -0.11
N TRP A 274 -19.00 16.01 0.91
CA TRP A 274 -18.69 14.58 1.05
C TRP A 274 -17.82 13.97 -0.05
N ARG A 275 -17.27 14.78 -0.95
CA ARG A 275 -16.19 14.37 -1.86
C ARG A 275 -14.84 14.76 -1.25
N PRO A 276 -13.93 13.80 -0.99
CA PRO A 276 -12.62 14.11 -0.46
C PRO A 276 -11.65 14.59 -1.54
N ASP A 277 -10.70 15.44 -1.14
CA ASP A 277 -9.49 15.77 -1.89
C ASP A 277 -8.23 15.39 -1.09
N PRO A 278 -7.12 15.05 -1.75
CA PRO A 278 -5.82 14.90 -1.09
C PRO A 278 -5.41 16.20 -0.38
N LEU A 279 -4.82 16.06 0.81
CA LEU A 279 -4.29 17.19 1.59
C LEU A 279 -2.84 16.91 1.99
N ILE A 280 -1.98 17.91 1.80
CA ILE A 280 -0.68 18.01 2.46
C ILE A 280 -0.88 18.78 3.76
N LEU A 281 -0.69 18.11 4.88
CA LEU A 281 -0.65 18.71 6.20
C LEU A 281 0.78 19.17 6.46
N LYS A 282 0.93 20.39 6.97
CA LYS A 282 2.23 21.01 7.29
C LYS A 282 2.44 21.18 8.79
N SER A 283 1.40 20.91 9.58
CA SER A 283 1.38 21.17 11.01
C SER A 283 0.32 20.31 11.71
N LYS A 284 0.36 20.28 13.05
CA LYS A 284 -0.64 19.58 13.85
C LYS A 284 -2.01 20.28 13.80
N GLU A 285 -2.04 21.58 13.55
CA GLU A 285 -3.25 22.38 13.38
C GLU A 285 -4.03 21.98 12.12
N ASP A 286 -3.36 21.44 11.10
CA ASP A 286 -4.02 20.97 9.87
C ASP A 286 -4.82 19.67 10.07
N ILE A 287 -4.57 18.92 11.15
CA ILE A 287 -5.11 17.58 11.36
C ILE A 287 -6.65 17.58 11.42
N ILE A 288 -7.24 18.61 12.04
CA ILE A 288 -8.71 18.73 12.17
C ILE A 288 -9.41 18.82 10.81
N GLN A 289 -8.71 19.27 9.75
CA GLN A 289 -9.28 19.34 8.40
C GLN A 289 -9.54 17.95 7.80
N THR A 290 -8.88 16.92 8.32
CA THR A 290 -9.05 15.54 7.86
C THR A 290 -10.18 14.79 8.55
N ALA A 291 -10.77 15.37 9.59
CA ALA A 291 -11.71 14.71 10.48
C ALA A 291 -12.96 14.17 9.79
N GLY A 292 -13.48 13.06 10.32
CA GLY A 292 -14.64 12.35 9.78
C GLY A 292 -14.34 11.53 8.53
N THR A 293 -14.87 10.31 8.48
CA THR A 293 -14.69 9.41 7.34
C THR A 293 -15.52 9.87 6.14
N LYS A 294 -14.88 9.97 4.97
CA LYS A 294 -15.58 10.15 3.69
C LYS A 294 -15.53 8.82 2.97
N TYR A 295 -16.68 8.19 2.74
CA TYR A 295 -16.77 6.85 2.13
C TYR A 295 -16.56 6.85 0.60
N VAL A 296 -16.21 7.99 0.02
CA VAL A 296 -15.87 8.17 -1.39
C VAL A 296 -14.36 8.01 -1.58
N ASN A 297 -13.93 7.46 -2.71
CA ASN A 297 -12.50 7.32 -2.99
C ASN A 297 -11.77 8.68 -2.95
N ASN A 298 -10.59 8.68 -2.32
CA ASN A 298 -9.62 9.75 -2.41
C ASN A 298 -8.29 9.21 -2.97
N PRO A 299 -7.78 9.69 -4.11
CA PRO A 299 -6.48 9.29 -4.63
C PRO A 299 -5.33 10.04 -3.93
N THR A 300 -5.19 9.83 -2.61
CA THR A 300 -4.24 10.58 -1.75
C THR A 300 -2.81 10.59 -2.30
N LEU A 301 -2.34 9.49 -2.89
CA LEU A 301 -0.96 9.35 -3.35
C LEU A 301 -0.69 10.05 -4.70
N ARG A 302 -1.70 10.68 -5.34
CA ARG A 302 -1.50 11.37 -6.63
C ARG A 302 -0.64 12.62 -6.53
N ILE A 303 -0.48 13.17 -5.31
CA ILE A 303 0.30 14.38 -5.03
C ILE A 303 1.67 14.07 -4.42
N LEU A 304 2.18 12.84 -4.56
CA LEU A 304 3.49 12.47 -4.03
C LEU A 304 4.63 13.27 -4.68
N ASN A 305 4.49 13.66 -5.95
CA ASN A 305 5.48 14.44 -6.70
C ASN A 305 5.82 15.79 -6.06
N GLU A 306 4.91 16.36 -5.25
CA GLU A 306 5.15 17.57 -4.45
C GLU A 306 6.32 17.40 -3.46
N PHE A 307 6.69 16.16 -3.12
CA PHE A 307 7.82 15.85 -2.25
C PHE A 307 9.08 15.44 -3.00
N ASN A 308 9.18 15.69 -4.32
CA ASN A 308 10.41 15.38 -5.06
C ASN A 308 11.50 16.41 -4.79
N SER A 309 11.20 17.69 -4.58
CA SER A 309 12.20 18.78 -4.58
C SER A 309 13.22 18.72 -3.43
N SER A 310 12.91 18.02 -2.34
CA SER A 310 13.73 18.00 -1.13
C SER A 310 13.55 16.70 -0.35
N ASN A 311 14.55 16.35 0.46
CA ASN A 311 14.43 15.27 1.42
C ASN A 311 13.48 15.71 2.53
N HIS A 312 12.30 15.10 2.56
CA HIS A 312 11.29 15.33 3.59
C HIS A 312 10.99 14.02 4.32
N ASN A 313 10.68 14.12 5.60
CA ASN A 313 10.09 13.04 6.35
C ASN A 313 8.56 13.16 6.26
N VAL A 314 7.93 12.24 5.53
CA VAL A 314 6.49 12.28 5.24
C VAL A 314 5.77 11.13 5.93
N ALA A 315 4.68 11.44 6.64
CA ALA A 315 3.70 10.42 7.06
C ALA A 315 2.56 10.31 6.04
N VAL A 316 1.98 9.12 5.86
CA VAL A 316 0.78 8.94 5.05
C VAL A 316 -0.28 8.25 5.88
N VAL A 317 -1.46 8.88 5.97
CA VAL A 317 -2.69 8.24 6.45
C VAL A 317 -3.50 7.79 5.24
N GLY A 318 -3.82 6.50 5.17
CA GLY A 318 -4.53 5.96 4.02
C GLY A 318 -5.11 4.57 4.22
N VAL A 319 -5.93 4.17 3.27
CA VAL A 319 -6.61 2.86 3.23
C VAL A 319 -5.65 1.75 2.75
N PRO A 320 -6.03 0.46 2.82
CA PRO A 320 -5.11 -0.66 2.58
C PRO A 320 -4.40 -0.60 1.23
N CYS A 321 -5.10 -0.27 0.14
CA CYS A 321 -4.49 -0.22 -1.19
C CYS A 321 -3.38 0.84 -1.32
N MET A 322 -3.42 1.92 -0.52
CA MET A 322 -2.34 2.92 -0.46
C MET A 322 -1.13 2.36 0.29
N MET A 323 -1.37 1.72 1.44
CA MET A 323 -0.31 1.08 2.23
C MET A 323 0.40 0.00 1.42
N GLN A 324 -0.36 -0.79 0.68
CA GLN A 324 0.14 -1.81 -0.25
C GLN A 324 1.06 -1.19 -1.32
N ALA A 325 0.64 -0.09 -1.95
CA ALA A 325 1.45 0.60 -2.96
C ALA A 325 2.76 1.15 -2.38
N LEU A 326 2.71 1.74 -1.19
CA LEU A 326 3.88 2.30 -0.52
C LEU A 326 4.87 1.22 -0.10
N LEU A 327 4.41 0.14 0.56
CA LEU A 327 5.28 -0.97 0.94
C LEU A 327 5.85 -1.68 -0.30
N LYS A 328 5.05 -1.90 -1.35
CA LYS A 328 5.57 -2.44 -2.61
C LYS A 328 6.71 -1.59 -3.17
N SER A 329 6.54 -0.27 -3.13
CA SER A 329 7.55 0.68 -3.60
C SER A 329 8.84 0.61 -2.78
N GLU A 330 8.73 0.42 -1.47
CA GLU A 330 9.88 0.20 -0.56
C GLU A 330 10.61 -1.12 -0.88
N ILE A 331 9.87 -2.22 -1.08
CA ILE A 331 10.44 -3.54 -1.40
C ILE A 331 11.27 -3.49 -2.70
N TYR A 332 10.71 -2.89 -3.76
CA TYR A 332 11.39 -2.82 -5.05
C TYR A 332 12.37 -1.66 -5.15
N ASN A 333 12.23 -0.63 -4.31
CA ASN A 333 13.13 0.52 -4.20
C ASN A 333 13.57 1.08 -5.57
N ILE A 334 12.62 1.51 -6.39
CA ILE A 334 12.90 2.04 -7.74
C ILE A 334 13.54 3.46 -7.74
N GLY A 335 14.02 3.94 -6.58
CA GLY A 335 14.78 5.20 -6.51
C GLY A 335 13.95 6.48 -6.66
N ILE A 336 12.63 6.42 -6.48
CA ILE A 336 11.76 7.59 -6.60
C ILE A 336 11.85 8.43 -5.31
N PRO A 337 12.31 9.70 -5.37
CA PRO A 337 12.48 10.56 -4.20
C PRO A 337 11.25 10.66 -3.30
N SER A 338 10.08 10.95 -3.87
CA SER A 338 8.84 11.09 -3.09
C SER A 338 8.43 9.82 -2.35
N LEU A 339 8.72 8.63 -2.88
CA LEU A 339 8.47 7.36 -2.20
C LEU A 339 9.46 7.13 -1.05
N ASN A 340 10.74 7.47 -1.27
CA ASN A 340 11.79 7.36 -0.24
C ASN A 340 11.57 8.33 0.93
N ASN A 341 10.86 9.43 0.69
CA ASN A 341 10.48 10.42 1.70
C ASN A 341 9.37 9.92 2.64
N VAL A 342 8.60 8.87 2.28
CA VAL A 342 7.58 8.32 3.16
C VAL A 342 8.22 7.53 4.30
N LYS A 343 8.14 8.06 5.53
CA LYS A 343 8.72 7.47 6.75
C LYS A 343 7.71 6.75 7.61
N TYR A 344 6.43 7.14 7.57
CA TYR A 344 5.38 6.54 8.39
C TYR A 344 4.16 6.19 7.56
N ARG A 345 3.69 4.94 7.67
CA ARG A 345 2.47 4.42 7.01
C ARG A 345 1.41 4.14 8.06
N ILE A 346 0.42 5.02 8.17
CA ILE A 346 -0.69 4.89 9.12
C ILE A 346 -1.90 4.39 8.32
N GLY A 347 -2.17 3.10 8.45
CA GLY A 347 -3.24 2.43 7.73
C GLY A 347 -4.59 2.55 8.45
N ILE A 348 -5.65 2.86 7.72
CA ILE A 348 -7.02 2.75 8.26
C ILE A 348 -7.72 1.49 7.72
N PHE A 349 -8.58 0.88 8.53
CA PHE A 349 -9.38 -0.26 8.07
C PHE A 349 -10.34 0.19 6.96
N CYS A 350 -10.55 -0.66 5.96
CA CYS A 350 -11.44 -0.35 4.84
C CYS A 350 -12.07 -1.62 4.30
N MET A 351 -13.40 -1.71 4.31
CA MET A 351 -14.12 -2.81 3.66
C MET A 351 -14.27 -2.53 2.17
N GLU A 352 -14.87 -1.41 1.83
CA GLU A 352 -15.21 -0.97 0.48
C GLU A 352 -15.24 0.56 0.41
N SER A 353 -15.28 1.09 -0.80
CA SER A 353 -15.41 2.52 -1.08
C SER A 353 -16.40 2.73 -2.21
N PHE A 354 -17.00 3.92 -2.25
CA PHE A 354 -18.03 4.30 -3.22
C PHE A 354 -17.48 5.36 -4.20
N SER A 355 -18.10 5.43 -5.39
CA SER A 355 -17.99 6.62 -6.23
C SER A 355 -18.81 7.77 -5.63
N TYR A 356 -18.54 9.01 -6.03
CA TYR A 356 -19.38 10.13 -5.58
C TYR A 356 -20.84 9.98 -6.05
N GLN A 357 -21.04 9.48 -7.28
CA GLN A 357 -22.37 9.19 -7.82
C GLN A 357 -23.08 8.11 -6.99
N SER A 358 -22.36 7.05 -6.60
CA SER A 358 -22.89 6.00 -5.71
C SER A 358 -23.30 6.57 -4.36
N LEU A 359 -22.51 7.48 -3.77
CA LEU A 359 -22.88 8.14 -2.53
C LEU A 359 -24.15 8.97 -2.68
N MET A 360 -24.29 9.74 -3.76
CA MET A 360 -25.51 10.49 -4.05
C MET A 360 -26.72 9.55 -4.16
N LYS A 361 -26.55 8.39 -4.81
CA LYS A 361 -27.58 7.34 -4.89
C LYS A 361 -28.00 6.81 -3.52
N ILE A 362 -27.04 6.59 -2.62
CA ILE A 362 -27.32 6.19 -1.22
C ILE A 362 -28.12 7.28 -0.51
N CYS A 363 -27.77 8.56 -0.69
CA CYS A 363 -28.51 9.68 -0.12
C CYS A 363 -29.93 9.77 -0.67
N GLU A 364 -30.13 9.54 -1.98
CA GLU A 364 -31.46 9.43 -2.61
C GLU A 364 -32.32 8.33 -1.97
N LEU A 365 -31.74 7.13 -1.78
CA LEU A 365 -32.43 5.99 -1.16
C LEU A 365 -32.84 6.28 0.28
N LEU A 366 -31.98 6.97 1.05
CA LEU A 366 -32.26 7.41 2.41
C LEU A 366 -33.18 8.64 2.48
N LYS A 367 -33.44 9.30 1.34
CA LYS A 367 -34.19 10.56 1.24
C LYS A 367 -33.56 11.69 2.09
N VAL A 368 -32.23 11.76 2.11
CA VAL A 368 -31.47 12.79 2.84
C VAL A 368 -30.75 13.70 1.87
N ASP A 369 -30.89 15.02 2.04
CA ASP A 369 -30.05 15.99 1.32
C ASP A 369 -28.63 15.96 1.88
N ILE A 370 -27.64 15.77 0.99
CA ILE A 370 -26.22 15.74 1.31
C ILE A 370 -25.74 16.99 2.08
N LYS A 371 -26.41 18.14 1.90
CA LYS A 371 -26.13 19.40 2.63
C LYS A 371 -26.41 19.31 4.12
N ASN A 372 -27.37 18.48 4.51
CA ASN A 372 -27.79 18.33 5.89
C ASN A 372 -26.96 17.30 6.65
N ILE A 373 -26.05 16.57 5.98
CA ILE A 373 -25.28 15.50 6.60
C ILE A 373 -24.14 16.08 7.45
N LYS A 374 -24.08 15.64 8.69
CA LYS A 374 -23.01 15.95 9.65
C LYS A 374 -21.98 14.82 9.76
N LYS A 375 -22.42 13.56 9.77
CA LYS A 375 -21.56 12.39 9.90
C LYS A 375 -22.15 11.21 9.11
N MET A 376 -21.29 10.38 8.55
CA MET A 376 -21.65 9.08 8.01
C MET A 376 -20.92 8.00 8.81
N ASP A 377 -21.51 6.82 8.94
CA ASP A 377 -20.84 5.67 9.57
C ASP A 377 -21.26 4.35 8.92
N ILE A 378 -20.40 3.34 8.98
CA ILE A 378 -20.73 1.97 8.59
C ILE A 378 -20.45 1.07 9.78
N ASN A 379 -21.53 0.59 10.39
CA ASN A 379 -21.44 -0.22 11.59
C ASN A 379 -22.60 -1.22 11.65
N LYS A 380 -22.41 -2.36 12.34
CA LYS A 380 -23.45 -3.39 12.56
C LYS A 380 -24.22 -3.79 11.28
N GLY A 381 -23.53 -3.81 10.13
CA GLY A 381 -24.12 -4.19 8.84
C GLY A 381 -25.07 -3.15 8.22
N LYS A 382 -25.03 -1.90 8.66
CA LYS A 382 -25.79 -0.78 8.10
C LYS A 382 -24.88 0.41 7.78
N PHE A 383 -25.28 1.20 6.80
CA PHE A 383 -24.77 2.54 6.53
C PHE A 383 -25.67 3.54 7.25
N PHE A 384 -25.07 4.41 8.06
CA PHE A 384 -25.74 5.44 8.85
C PHE A 384 -25.43 6.84 8.32
N VAL A 385 -26.43 7.71 8.35
CA VAL A 385 -26.32 9.14 8.08
C VAL A 385 -26.88 9.89 9.27
N PHE A 386 -26.04 10.72 9.90
CA PHE A 386 -26.41 11.62 10.97
C PHE A 386 -26.43 13.04 10.42
N THR A 387 -27.52 13.73 10.64
CA THR A 387 -27.77 15.06 10.09
C THR A 387 -27.45 16.16 11.10
N GLN A 388 -27.36 17.42 10.64
CA GLN A 388 -27.06 18.58 11.45
C GLN A 388 -28.16 18.92 12.47
N ASN A 389 -29.42 18.59 12.16
CA ASN A 389 -30.58 18.75 13.05
C ASN A 389 -30.77 17.56 14.03
N GLY A 390 -29.88 16.56 13.99
CA GLY A 390 -29.87 15.44 14.93
C GLY A 390 -30.67 14.21 14.50
N GLU A 391 -31.21 14.18 13.27
CA GLU A 391 -31.90 13.00 12.73
C GLU A 391 -30.89 11.92 12.30
N GLU A 392 -31.26 10.66 12.51
CA GLU A 392 -30.49 9.47 12.13
C GLU A 392 -31.25 8.66 11.09
N TYR A 393 -30.57 8.36 9.98
CA TYR A 393 -31.06 7.51 8.91
C TYR A 393 -30.13 6.31 8.74
N SER A 394 -30.69 5.15 8.37
CA SER A 394 -29.86 3.97 8.10
C SER A 394 -30.42 3.09 7.00
N ILE A 395 -29.51 2.44 6.25
CA ILE A 395 -29.84 1.46 5.22
C ILE A 395 -28.93 0.23 5.39
N PRO A 396 -29.45 -1.01 5.30
CA PRO A 396 -28.63 -2.22 5.34
C PRO A 396 -27.56 -2.24 4.23
N ILE A 397 -26.34 -2.67 4.56
CA ILE A 397 -25.22 -2.72 3.60
C ILE A 397 -25.55 -3.61 2.40
N LYS A 398 -26.29 -4.71 2.60
CA LYS A 398 -26.71 -5.61 1.52
C LYS A 398 -27.57 -4.93 0.44
N GLU A 399 -28.28 -3.85 0.79
CA GLU A 399 -29.10 -3.11 -0.17
C GLU A 399 -28.27 -2.17 -1.03
N ILE A 400 -27.10 -1.72 -0.54
CA ILE A 400 -26.24 -0.75 -1.23
C ILE A 400 -24.91 -1.34 -1.70
N SER A 401 -24.59 -2.60 -1.40
CA SER A 401 -23.31 -3.22 -1.74
C SER A 401 -23.04 -3.26 -3.25
N HIS A 402 -24.11 -3.31 -4.06
CA HIS A 402 -24.00 -3.23 -5.53
C HIS A 402 -23.58 -1.83 -6.04
N LEU A 403 -23.63 -0.81 -5.19
CA LEU A 403 -23.17 0.56 -5.48
C LEU A 403 -21.70 0.77 -5.13
N ALA A 404 -21.09 -0.18 -4.41
CA ALA A 404 -19.67 -0.16 -4.11
C ALA A 404 -18.84 -0.24 -5.39
N ARG A 405 -17.59 0.21 -5.31
CA ARG A 405 -16.68 0.14 -6.44
C ARG A 405 -16.30 -1.31 -6.77
N GLU A 406 -16.44 -1.70 -8.05
CA GLU A 406 -16.09 -3.04 -8.55
C GLU A 406 -14.62 -3.43 -8.23
N ASP A 407 -13.68 -2.48 -8.24
CA ASP A 407 -12.28 -2.75 -7.90
C ASP A 407 -12.04 -3.13 -6.43
N CYS A 408 -12.98 -2.80 -5.54
CA CYS A 408 -12.93 -3.22 -4.14
C CYS A 408 -13.28 -4.70 -3.98
N GLU A 409 -14.04 -5.29 -4.91
CA GLU A 409 -14.40 -6.72 -4.89
C GLU A 409 -13.19 -7.63 -5.03
N VAL A 410 -12.13 -7.15 -5.69
CA VAL A 410 -10.85 -7.88 -5.82
C VAL A 410 -9.82 -7.44 -4.78
N CYS A 411 -10.22 -6.72 -3.73
CA CYS A 411 -9.35 -6.35 -2.61
C CYS A 411 -9.49 -7.34 -1.47
N TYR A 412 -8.41 -8.00 -1.05
CA TYR A 412 -8.46 -8.94 0.07
C TYR A 412 -8.26 -8.25 1.44
N ASP A 413 -7.60 -7.09 1.47
CA ASP A 413 -7.06 -6.50 2.69
C ASP A 413 -8.08 -5.58 3.37
N LEU A 414 -8.51 -5.94 4.58
CA LEU A 414 -9.40 -5.13 5.42
C LEU A 414 -8.60 -4.20 6.34
N THR A 415 -7.54 -4.70 6.95
CA THR A 415 -6.92 -4.12 8.14
C THR A 415 -5.68 -3.29 7.83
N SER A 416 -5.45 -2.94 6.56
CA SER A 416 -4.24 -2.24 6.10
C SER A 416 -2.99 -3.03 6.50
N GLU A 417 -2.90 -4.25 6.01
CA GLU A 417 -1.85 -5.20 6.38
C GLU A 417 -0.45 -4.62 6.12
N SER A 418 -0.28 -3.82 5.06
CA SER A 418 1.01 -3.19 4.71
C SER A 418 1.38 -1.90 5.46
N ALA A 419 0.70 -1.57 6.56
CA ALA A 419 0.99 -0.36 7.35
C ALA A 419 2.06 -0.59 8.44
N ASP A 420 2.54 0.49 9.05
CA ASP A 420 3.34 0.41 10.28
C ASP A 420 2.44 0.27 11.52
N ILE A 421 1.34 1.01 11.50
CA ILE A 421 0.24 0.95 12.47
C ILE A 421 -1.08 0.93 11.71
N SER A 422 -1.99 0.05 12.09
CA SER A 422 -3.34 0.00 11.50
C SER A 422 -4.41 0.33 12.50
N VAL A 423 -5.40 1.13 12.08
CA VAL A 423 -6.41 1.70 12.96
C VAL A 423 -7.80 1.50 12.35
N GLY A 424 -8.77 1.06 13.13
CA GLY A 424 -10.17 1.05 12.70
C GLY A 424 -11.16 0.84 13.84
N SER A 425 -12.45 0.86 13.55
CA SER A 425 -13.51 0.74 14.57
C SER A 425 -13.80 -0.70 14.98
N ILE A 426 -13.73 -1.64 14.04
CA ILE A 426 -14.13 -3.04 14.25
C ILE A 426 -13.29 -3.70 15.34
N GLY A 427 -13.95 -4.32 16.33
CA GLY A 427 -13.32 -4.99 17.48
C GLY A 427 -13.33 -4.14 18.76
N SER A 428 -13.54 -2.83 18.64
CA SER A 428 -13.57 -1.90 19.76
C SER A 428 -14.97 -1.31 20.00
N PRO A 429 -15.27 -0.81 21.21
CA PRO A 429 -16.52 -0.10 21.49
C PRO A 429 -16.61 1.24 20.74
N SER A 430 -17.81 1.82 20.67
CA SER A 430 -18.02 3.13 20.06
C SER A 430 -17.14 4.21 20.72
N GLY A 431 -16.53 5.08 19.91
CA GLY A 431 -15.58 6.10 20.38
C GLY A 431 -14.17 5.57 20.68
N TRP A 432 -13.88 4.32 20.34
CA TRP A 432 -12.57 3.70 20.45
C TRP A 432 -12.15 3.11 19.11
N ASN A 433 -10.84 2.99 18.91
CA ASN A 433 -10.26 2.29 17.77
C ASN A 433 -9.59 1.00 18.22
N THR A 434 -9.74 -0.06 17.42
CA THR A 434 -8.80 -1.17 17.41
C THR A 434 -7.54 -0.69 16.70
N VAL A 435 -6.40 -0.91 17.33
CA VAL A 435 -5.06 -0.51 16.86
C VAL A 435 -4.20 -1.76 16.76
N ILE A 436 -3.63 -2.00 15.59
CA ILE A 436 -2.75 -3.14 15.31
C ILE A 436 -1.35 -2.61 15.03
N LEU A 437 -0.38 -3.01 15.85
CA LEU A 437 1.02 -2.60 15.73
C LEU A 437 1.75 -3.61 14.85
N ARG A 438 2.19 -3.19 13.65
CA ARG A 438 2.71 -4.12 12.65
C ARG A 438 4.22 -4.14 12.56
N THR A 439 4.86 -2.99 12.64
CA THR A 439 6.33 -2.88 12.57
C THR A 439 6.90 -2.41 13.89
N LYS A 440 8.20 -2.65 14.13
CA LYS A 440 8.88 -2.08 15.31
C LYS A 440 8.76 -0.56 15.36
N LYS A 441 8.80 0.08 14.19
CA LYS A 441 8.57 1.52 14.02
C LYS A 441 7.16 1.93 14.45
N GLY A 442 6.12 1.21 14.02
CA GLY A 442 4.74 1.44 14.45
C GLY A 442 4.53 1.22 15.95
N LYS A 443 5.15 0.18 16.51
CA LYS A 443 5.12 -0.09 17.96
C LYS A 443 5.76 1.04 18.77
N LYS A 444 6.97 1.46 18.38
CA LYS A 444 7.67 2.59 19.02
C LYS A 444 6.84 3.88 18.99
N LEU A 445 6.18 4.17 17.85
CA LEU A 445 5.28 5.31 17.74
C LEU A 445 4.13 5.20 18.75
N TYR A 446 3.46 4.05 18.82
CA TYR A 446 2.35 3.84 19.75
C TYR A 446 2.76 3.94 21.22
N GLU A 447 3.89 3.34 21.60
CA GLU A 447 4.48 3.46 22.94
C GLU A 447 4.79 4.92 23.29
N SER A 448 5.23 5.71 22.31
CA SER A 448 5.49 7.13 22.50
C SER A 448 4.20 7.93 22.79
N LEU A 449 3.07 7.54 22.18
CA LEU A 449 1.76 8.13 22.51
C LEU A 449 1.35 7.83 23.96
N LEU A 450 1.57 6.60 24.43
CA LEU A 450 1.31 6.21 25.82
C LEU A 450 2.21 6.97 26.81
N ASN A 451 3.50 7.01 26.52
CA ASN A 451 4.50 7.67 27.37
C ASN A 451 4.26 9.18 27.51
N LYS A 452 3.67 9.80 26.48
CA LYS A 452 3.27 11.21 26.49
C LYS A 452 1.84 11.46 27.01
N ASP A 453 1.18 10.41 27.49
CA ASP A 453 -0.21 10.44 27.96
C ASP A 453 -1.21 11.02 26.94
N LEU A 454 -0.98 10.77 25.64
CA LEU A 454 -1.83 11.30 24.56
C LEU A 454 -3.04 10.41 24.26
N ILE A 455 -3.04 9.16 24.75
CA ILE A 455 -4.10 8.18 24.50
C ILE A 455 -4.48 7.42 25.77
N GLU A 456 -5.72 6.95 25.82
CA GLU A 456 -6.16 5.87 26.71
C GLU A 456 -6.11 4.56 25.91
N SER A 457 -5.61 3.47 26.51
CA SER A 457 -5.38 2.19 25.83
C SER A 457 -5.69 1.00 26.73
N LYS A 458 -6.18 -0.08 26.13
CA LYS A 458 -6.42 -1.38 26.77
C LYS A 458 -5.95 -2.50 25.84
N PRO A 459 -5.35 -3.59 26.35
CA PRO A 459 -5.09 -4.80 25.55
C PRO A 459 -6.38 -5.25 24.86
N ILE A 460 -6.30 -5.64 23.58
CA ILE A 460 -7.51 -5.96 22.81
C ILE A 460 -8.21 -7.23 23.32
N GLU A 461 -7.48 -8.11 24.00
CA GLU A 461 -7.96 -9.35 24.61
C GLU A 461 -8.97 -9.09 25.72
N GLU A 462 -8.84 -7.95 26.41
CA GLU A 462 -9.73 -7.50 27.49
C GLU A 462 -10.99 -6.79 26.95
N VAL A 463 -11.07 -6.57 25.63
CA VAL A 463 -12.12 -5.76 25.01
C VAL A 463 -13.06 -6.64 24.20
N LYS A 464 -14.37 -6.37 24.31
CA LYS A 464 -15.41 -6.99 23.48
C LYS A 464 -15.92 -6.00 22.44
N PRO A 465 -16.15 -6.43 21.18
CA PRO A 465 -16.11 -7.82 20.72
C PRO A 465 -14.70 -8.36 20.41
N GLY A 466 -13.67 -7.51 20.39
CA GLY A 466 -12.27 -7.90 20.30
C GLY A 466 -11.84 -8.44 18.93
N LEU A 467 -10.65 -9.07 18.89
CA LEU A 467 -10.08 -9.66 17.68
C LEU A 467 -10.95 -10.71 16.98
N PRO A 468 -11.70 -11.60 17.67
CA PRO A 468 -12.49 -12.63 16.99
C PRO A 468 -13.52 -12.05 16.00
N MET A 469 -14.14 -10.92 16.35
CA MET A 469 -15.04 -10.21 15.43
C MET A 469 -14.29 -9.62 14.26
N LEU A 470 -13.14 -8.99 14.49
CA LEU A 470 -12.32 -8.42 13.42
C LEU A 470 -11.86 -9.50 12.43
N GLN A 471 -11.36 -10.63 12.94
CA GLN A 471 -10.94 -11.79 12.14
C GLN A 471 -12.09 -12.32 11.28
N LYS A 472 -13.29 -12.47 11.86
CA LYS A 472 -14.49 -12.91 11.11
C LYS A 472 -14.84 -11.99 9.94
N ILE A 473 -14.79 -10.67 10.16
CA ILE A 473 -15.10 -9.69 9.11
C ILE A 473 -13.99 -9.65 8.05
N ALA A 474 -12.73 -9.74 8.46
CA ALA A 474 -11.61 -9.80 7.55
C ALA A 474 -11.64 -11.07 6.67
N ALA A 475 -11.94 -12.23 7.27
CA ALA A 475 -12.14 -13.49 6.55
C ALA A 475 -13.27 -13.39 5.51
N THR A 476 -14.37 -12.72 5.86
CA THR A 476 -15.47 -12.47 4.92
C THR A 476 -14.99 -11.70 3.70
N LYS A 477 -14.15 -10.67 3.90
CA LYS A 477 -13.56 -9.89 2.80
C LYS A 477 -12.61 -10.74 1.95
N LYS A 478 -11.69 -11.49 2.55
CA LYS A 478 -10.75 -12.37 1.83
C LYS A 478 -11.47 -13.43 1.01
N ASN A 479 -12.49 -14.06 1.59
CA ASN A 479 -13.32 -15.07 0.91
C ASN A 479 -14.11 -14.47 -0.26
N SER A 480 -14.74 -13.30 -0.06
CA SER A 480 -15.42 -12.58 -1.14
C SER A 480 -14.45 -12.23 -2.27
N CYS A 481 -13.26 -11.72 -1.94
CA CYS A 481 -12.22 -11.41 -2.92
C CYS A 481 -11.81 -12.64 -3.73
N LYS A 482 -11.56 -13.77 -3.07
CA LYS A 482 -11.20 -15.03 -3.74
C LYS A 482 -12.30 -15.48 -4.71
N LYS A 483 -13.57 -15.34 -4.33
CA LYS A 483 -14.72 -15.64 -5.20
C LYS A 483 -14.72 -14.77 -6.46
N HIS A 484 -14.65 -13.44 -6.32
CA HIS A 484 -14.68 -12.51 -7.46
C HIS A 484 -13.47 -12.67 -8.38
N ILE A 485 -12.27 -12.95 -7.83
CA ILE A 485 -11.08 -13.27 -8.62
C ILE A 485 -11.31 -14.54 -9.45
N ASN A 486 -11.87 -15.59 -8.86
CA ASN A 486 -12.15 -16.84 -9.57
C ASN A 486 -13.18 -16.63 -10.70
N GLU A 487 -14.24 -15.85 -10.44
CA GLU A 487 -15.24 -15.50 -11.46
C GLU A 487 -14.63 -14.70 -12.62
N LYS A 488 -13.78 -13.70 -12.33
CA LYS A 488 -13.04 -12.95 -13.35
C LYS A 488 -12.10 -13.86 -14.16
N LYS A 489 -11.38 -14.79 -13.50
CA LYS A 489 -10.53 -15.79 -14.17
C LYS A 489 -11.31 -16.72 -15.11
N GLN A 490 -12.48 -17.21 -14.69
CA GLN A 490 -13.36 -18.02 -15.55
C GLN A 490 -13.82 -17.26 -16.79
N LYS A 491 -14.06 -15.94 -16.65
CA LYS A 491 -14.39 -15.03 -17.76
C LYS A 491 -13.15 -14.57 -18.56
N LYS A 492 -11.95 -15.10 -18.26
CA LYS A 492 -10.67 -14.69 -18.86
C LYS A 492 -10.38 -13.18 -18.71
N LEU A 493 -10.90 -12.56 -17.65
CA LEU A 493 -10.63 -11.17 -17.31
C LEU A 493 -9.36 -11.07 -16.47
N ARG A 494 -8.65 -9.94 -16.61
CA ARG A 494 -7.47 -9.65 -15.79
C ARG A 494 -7.85 -9.56 -14.32
N THR A 495 -6.99 -10.09 -13.46
CA THR A 495 -7.12 -10.02 -12.00
C THR A 495 -5.80 -9.55 -11.39
N PRO A 496 -5.83 -8.96 -10.19
CA PRO A 496 -4.60 -8.71 -9.44
C PRO A 496 -3.85 -10.02 -9.19
N LEU A 497 -2.52 -9.96 -9.22
CA LEU A 497 -1.64 -11.12 -9.07
C LEU A 497 -1.01 -11.06 -7.67
N TYR A 498 -1.82 -11.50 -6.70
CA TYR A 498 -1.50 -11.59 -5.27
C TYR A 498 -0.63 -12.80 -4.91
#